data_AF-A0A1L9U454-F1
#
_entry.id   AF-A0A1L9U454-F1
#
_cell.length_a   1.000
_cell.length_b   1.000
_cell.length_c   1.000
_cell.angle_alpha   90.00
_cell.angle_beta   90.00
_cell.angle_gamma   90.00
#
_symmetry.space_group_name_H-M   'P 1'
#
loop_
_entity.id
_entity.type
_entity.pdbx_description
1 polymer ?
#
loop_
_entity_poly.entity_id
_entity_poly.type
_entity_poly.pdbx_seq_one_letter_code
_entity_poly.pdbx_strand_id
1 'polypeptide(L)' 'MPFRDIEFKTLNSLTLRGWLFTPSFFTGELPYLIMAHGFMVYKKIRSNNFMEYFISNLHITCLAYNIYCIDIDNSKLI' A
#
# COMPACT_ATOMS: atom_id res chain seq x y z
N MET A 1 5.95 12.45 2.03
CA MET A 1 5.13 12.03 3.20
C MET A 1 5.63 10.70 3.72
N PRO A 2 5.53 10.40 5.03
CA PRO A 2 6.03 9.14 5.57
C PRO A 2 5.12 7.99 5.11
N PHE A 3 5.66 7.11 4.28
CA PHE A 3 5.09 5.79 4.03
C PHE A 3 6.01 4.75 4.67
N ARG A 4 5.45 3.60 5.02
CA ARG A 4 6.19 2.47 5.60
C ARG A 4 5.95 1.23 4.78
N ASP A 5 7.02 0.54 4.40
CA ASP A 5 6.92 -0.80 3.80
C ASP A 5 6.34 -1.78 4.83
N ILE A 6 5.37 -2.58 4.39
CA ILE A 6 4.78 -3.63 5.21
C ILE A 6 4.77 -4.96 4.47
N GLU A 7 4.80 -6.03 5.25
CA GLU A 7 4.70 -7.41 4.78
C GLU A 7 3.73 -8.16 5.68
N PHE A 8 2.83 -8.95 5.08
CA PHE A 8 1.91 -9.80 5.82
C PHE A 8 1.68 -11.13 5.12
N LYS A 9 1.43 -12.17 5.92
CA LYS A 9 1.14 -13.53 5.42
C LYS A 9 -0.36 -13.75 5.32
N THR A 10 -0.78 -14.32 4.21
CA THR A 10 -2.15 -14.80 4.01
C THR A 10 -2.35 -16.18 4.62
N LEU A 11 -3.60 -16.62 4.75
CA LEU A 11 -3.94 -17.97 5.22
C LEU A 11 -3.31 -19.08 4.36
N ASN A 12 -3.05 -18.80 3.08
CA ASN A 12 -2.43 -19.74 2.15
C ASN A 12 -0.90 -19.68 2.17
N SER A 13 -0.31 -19.11 3.23
CA SER A 13 1.14 -18.91 3.41
C SER A 13 1.81 -18.04 2.35
N LEU A 14 1.03 -17.34 1.51
CA LEU A 14 1.57 -16.36 0.57
C LEU A 14 1.93 -15.08 1.32
N THR A 15 3.13 -14.57 1.07
CA THR A 15 3.59 -13.29 1.56
C THR A 15 3.16 -12.18 0.60
N LEU A 16 2.43 -11.19 1.10
CA LEU A 16 2.08 -9.98 0.37
C LEU A 16 2.85 -8.80 0.95
N ARG A 17 3.31 -7.92 0.05
CA ARG A 17 4.04 -6.70 0.39
C ARG A 17 3.26 -5.48 -0.09
N GLY A 18 3.41 -4.38 0.63
CA GLY A 18 2.72 -3.14 0.32
C GLY A 18 3.26 -1.95 1.10
N TRP A 19 2.55 -0.84 1.01
CA TRP A 19 2.88 0.42 1.66
C TRP A 19 1.73 0.88 2.54
N LEU A 20 2.08 1.24 3.77
CA LEU A 20 1.20 1.89 4.72
C LEU A 20 1.46 3.40 4.70
N PHE A 21 0.42 4.18 4.44
CA PHE A 21 0.44 5.63 4.38
C PHE A 21 -0.34 6.18 5.57
N THR A 22 0.34 6.92 6.44
CA THR A 22 -0.28 7.53 7.64
C THR A 22 -0.06 9.05 7.60
N PRO A 23 -1.13 9.85 7.71
CA PRO A 23 -0.99 11.30 7.75
C PRO A 23 -0.25 11.74 9.03
N SER A 24 0.72 12.64 8.89
CA SER A 24 1.55 13.11 10.02
C SER A 24 0.88 14.19 10.87
N PHE A 25 -0.23 14.75 10.40
CA PHE A 25 -0.90 15.91 11.02
C PHE A 25 -2.05 15.52 11.95
N PHE A 26 -2.32 14.22 12.14
CA PHE A 26 -3.39 13.74 13.01
C PHE A 26 -2.87 12.73 14.03
N THR A 27 -3.32 12.88 15.27
CA THR A 27 -3.03 11.95 16.37
C THR A 27 -4.35 11.46 16.96
N GLY A 28 -4.67 10.18 16.74
CA GLY A 28 -5.92 9.56 17.19
C GLY A 28 -6.28 8.35 16.32
N GLU A 29 -7.47 7.78 16.53
CA GLU A 29 -7.98 6.70 15.68
C GLU A 29 -8.40 7.24 14.31
N LEU A 30 -7.84 6.66 13.26
CA LEU A 30 -8.18 6.98 11.88
C LEU A 30 -8.88 5.79 11.24
N PRO A 31 -9.91 6.02 10.41
CA PRO A 31 -10.43 4.95 9.57
C PRO A 31 -9.34 4.46 8.62
N TYR A 32 -9.37 3.15 8.35
CA TYR A 32 -8.43 2.49 7.46
C TYR A 32 -9.08 2.23 6.10
N LEU A 33 -8.39 2.68 5.06
CA LEU A 33 -8.73 2.38 3.68
C LEU A 33 -7.74 1.33 3.15
N ILE A 34 -8.25 0.16 2.80
CA ILE A 34 -7.46 -0.92 2.22
C ILE A 34 -7.66 -0.90 0.70
N MET A 35 -6.60 -0.62 -0.05
CA MET A 35 -6.58 -0.65 -1.50
C MET A 35 -5.80 -1.85 -2.00
N ALA A 36 -6.55 -2.81 -2.52
CA ALA A 36 -6.02 -3.98 -3.20
C ALA A 36 -5.86 -3.65 -4.69
N HIS A 37 -4.62 -3.50 -5.17
CA HIS A 37 -4.38 -3.13 -6.56
C HIS A 37 -4.20 -4.36 -7.48
N GLY A 38 -4.78 -4.30 -8.68
CA GLY A 38 -4.64 -5.32 -9.73
C GLY A 38 -3.33 -5.27 -10.54
N PHE A 39 -3.27 -6.05 -11.63
CA PHE A 39 -2.08 -6.37 -12.41
C PHE A 39 -1.43 -5.12 -13.06
N MET A 40 -0.09 -5.08 -13.10
CA MET A 40 0.77 -4.08 -13.80
C MET A 40 0.86 -2.62 -13.30
N VAL A 41 0.36 -2.25 -12.12
CA VAL A 41 0.55 -0.88 -11.60
C VAL A 41 1.78 -0.75 -10.70
N TYR A 42 2.78 -1.60 -10.95
CA TYR A 42 4.08 -1.52 -10.27
C TYR A 42 4.80 -0.20 -10.50
N LYS A 43 4.77 0.31 -11.74
CA LYS A 43 5.54 1.51 -12.10
C LYS A 43 4.79 2.82 -11.82
N LYS A 44 3.46 2.75 -11.67
CA LYS A 44 2.60 3.93 -11.42
C LYS A 44 2.40 4.20 -9.93
N ILE A 45 2.36 3.19 -9.06
CA ILE A 45 2.21 3.39 -7.61
C ILE A 45 3.47 3.92 -6.92
N ARG A 46 4.67 3.67 -7.48
CA ARG A 46 5.89 4.37 -7.03
C ARG A 46 5.82 5.88 -7.33
N SER A 47 4.93 6.31 -8.22
CA SER A 47 4.47 7.69 -8.28
C SER A 47 3.39 7.84 -7.21
N ASN A 48 3.80 8.12 -5.98
CA ASN A 48 2.98 8.23 -4.78
C ASN A 48 1.74 9.16 -4.87
N ASN A 49 1.57 9.89 -5.97
CA ASN A 49 0.59 10.95 -6.19
C ASN A 49 -0.85 10.58 -5.81
N PHE A 50 -1.29 9.35 -6.08
CA PHE A 50 -2.66 8.95 -5.77
C PHE A 50 -2.86 8.81 -4.26
N MET A 51 -1.99 8.05 -3.58
CA MET A 51 -2.08 7.87 -2.13
C MET A 51 -1.85 9.16 -1.38
N GLU A 52 -0.86 9.95 -1.81
CA GLU A 52 -0.55 11.26 -1.24
C GLU A 52 -1.75 12.20 -1.31
N TYR A 53 -2.52 12.17 -2.39
CA TYR A 53 -3.76 12.96 -2.47
C TYR A 53 -4.75 12.57 -1.38
N PHE A 54 -5.01 11.28 -1.16
CA PHE A 54 -5.96 10.84 -0.13
C PHE A 54 -5.48 11.24 1.27
N ILE A 55 -4.23 10.92 1.63
CA ILE A 55 -3.72 11.22 2.97
C ILE A 55 -3.47 12.71 3.22
N SER A 56 -3.34 13.53 2.17
CA SER A 56 -3.22 14.99 2.31
C SER A 56 -4.56 15.70 2.44
N ASN A 57 -5.63 15.13 1.87
CA ASN A 57 -6.95 15.78 1.82
C ASN A 57 -7.95 15.16 2.79
N LEU A 58 -7.69 13.97 3.31
CA LEU A 58 -8.61 13.22 4.16
C LEU A 58 -7.91 12.72 5.42
N HIS A 59 -8.65 12.66 6.52
CA HIS A 59 -8.20 12.06 7.77
C HIS A 59 -8.37 10.54 7.69
N ILE A 60 -7.56 9.89 6.86
CA ILE A 60 -7.60 8.43 6.67
C ILE A 60 -6.19 7.84 6.62
N THR A 61 -6.04 6.62 7.10
CA THR A 61 -4.83 5.81 6.89
C THR A 61 -5.06 4.88 5.73
N CYS A 62 -4.10 4.77 4.80
CA CYS A 62 -4.25 3.93 3.61
C CYS A 62 -3.23 2.79 3.60
N LEU A 63 -3.71 1.57 3.36
CA LEU A 63 -2.88 0.41 3.03
C LEU A 63 -3.02 0.12 1.53
N ALA A 64 -1.92 0.20 0.79
CA ALA A 64 -1.86 -0.23 -0.59
C ALA A 64 -1.02 -1.51 -0.70
N TYR A 65 -1.58 -2.59 -1.21
CA TYR A 65 -0.84 -3.83 -1.48
C TYR A 65 -1.18 -4.39 -2.86
N ASN A 66 -0.26 -5.18 -3.42
CA ASN A 66 -0.49 -5.86 -4.68
C ASN A 66 -1.16 -7.23 -4.43
N ILE A 67 -2.22 -7.52 -5.20
CA ILE A 67 -2.96 -8.79 -5.12
C ILE A 67 -2.19 -9.94 -5.77
N TYR A 68 -1.27 -9.64 -6.70
CA TYR A 68 -0.45 -10.65 -7.34
C TYR A 68 0.84 -10.90 -6.53
N CYS A 69 1.18 -12.18 -6.32
CA CYS A 69 2.51 -12.62 -5.87
C CYS A 69 3.56 -12.41 -6.98
N ILE A 70 3.65 -11.20 -7.49
CA ILE A 70 4.79 -10.78 -8.30
C ILE A 70 5.77 -10.21 -7.29
N ASP A 71 6.97 -10.77 -7.25
CA ASP A 71 8.01 -10.23 -6.37
C ASP A 71 8.26 -8.77 -6.77
N ILE A 72 8.20 -7.88 -5.78
CA ILE A 72 8.44 -6.44 -5.98
C ILE A 72 9.88 -6.23 -6.44
N ASP A 73 10.79 -7.14 -6.08
CA ASP A 73 12.21 -7.07 -6.38
C ASP A 73 12.58 -7.76 -7.71
N ASN A 74 11.76 -8.70 -8.18
CA ASN A 74 11.98 -9.41 -9.42
C ASN A 74 10.64 -9.58 -10.13
N SER A 75 10.43 -8.86 -11.23
CA SER A 75 9.27 -8.98 -12.12
C SER A 75 9.18 -10.37 -12.79
N LYS A 76 9.06 -11.41 -11.99
CA LYS A 76 8.76 -12.80 -12.34
C LYS A 76 7.47 -13.16 -11.62
N LEU A 77 6.57 -13.76 -12.38
CA LEU A 77 5.38 -14.42 -11.85
C LEU A 77 5.87 -15.60 -10.99
N ILE A 78 5.51 -15.61 -9.71
CA ILE A 78 5.64 -16.77 -8.83
C ILE A 78 4.46 -17.70 -9.11
#